data_AF-A0A9W7YGC1-F1
#
_entry.id   AF-A0A9W7YGC1-F1
#
_cell.length_a   1.000
_cell.length_b   1.000
_cell.length_c   1.000
_cell.angle_alpha   90.00
_cell.angle_beta   90.00
_cell.angle_gamma   90.00
#
_symmetry.space_group_name_H-M   'P 1'
#
loop_
_entity.id
_entity.type
_entity.pdbx_description
1 polymer ?
#
loop_
_entity_poly.entity_id
_entity_poly.type
_entity_poly.pdbx_seq_one_letter_code
_entity_poly.pdbx_strand_id
1 'polypeptide(L)'
;MAPTTTLHALVTGFEPFGEPRPDDNRSWEAVRLLAGETIAAGDVGVVCHCHRLPVSYGAVSEAMPRLHRSGDFGIAIHCGEGSSGAVRLERLAHRAGYVRPGDQGPLDLPPGGRVPGYDSAADELVTDVDVDSLRRALAAKCWAAVQVSMDAGRYVCDYTYFLSLAEGALYPRRGRVAPAVLFVHVPPQAGDPYSESQLAEIVREIIRVLARTQTQRQQRWCLTGE
;
A
#
# COMPACT_ATOMS: atom_id res chain seq x y z
N MET A 1 -11.53 -16.03 21.14
CA MET A 1 -12.72 -16.33 20.32
C MET A 1 -12.29 -16.32 18.87
N ALA A 2 -12.79 -17.22 18.04
CA ALA A 2 -12.53 -17.16 16.59
C ALA A 2 -13.19 -15.90 16.00
N PRO A 3 -12.59 -15.24 15.00
CA PRO A 3 -13.18 -14.07 14.38
C PRO A 3 -14.54 -14.41 13.76
N THR A 4 -15.50 -13.52 13.95
CA THR A 4 -16.88 -13.65 13.41
C THR A 4 -17.00 -13.00 12.03
N THR A 5 -16.06 -12.11 11.68
CA THR A 5 -15.99 -11.42 10.39
C THR A 5 -14.63 -11.61 9.77
N THR A 6 -14.56 -11.83 8.45
CA THR A 6 -13.31 -11.97 7.70
C THR A 6 -13.15 -10.82 6.71
N LEU A 7 -11.99 -10.16 6.75
CA LEU A 7 -11.54 -9.19 5.74
C LEU A 7 -10.35 -9.76 4.97
N HIS A 8 -10.13 -9.24 3.78
CA HIS A 8 -8.97 -9.56 2.96
C HIS A 8 -8.11 -8.30 2.78
N ALA A 9 -6.80 -8.45 3.00
CA ALA A 9 -5.82 -7.40 2.74
C ALA A 9 -4.95 -7.79 1.54
N LEU A 10 -4.93 -6.93 0.51
CA LEU A 10 -3.90 -6.97 -0.53
C LEU A 10 -2.65 -6.31 0.05
N VAL A 11 -1.53 -7.02 0.10
CA VAL A 11 -0.28 -6.47 0.63
C VAL A 11 0.81 -6.64 -0.42
N THR A 12 1.55 -5.59 -0.73
CA THR A 12 2.63 -5.68 -1.72
C THR A 12 3.95 -5.10 -1.23
N GLY A 13 5.04 -5.63 -1.75
CA GLY A 13 6.40 -5.07 -1.63
C GLY A 13 7.08 -5.14 -2.99
N PHE A 14 8.22 -4.49 -3.15
CA PHE A 14 8.95 -4.47 -4.42
C PHE A 14 10.14 -5.43 -4.44
N GLU A 15 10.52 -5.86 -5.63
CA GLU A 15 11.81 -6.51 -5.86
C GLU A 15 12.99 -5.54 -5.64
N PRO A 16 14.23 -6.06 -5.47
CA PRO A 16 15.44 -5.23 -5.42
C PRO A 16 15.61 -4.39 -6.69
N PHE A 17 16.12 -3.17 -6.57
CA PHE A 17 16.34 -2.26 -7.70
C PHE A 17 17.53 -1.33 -7.43
N GLY A 18 18.08 -0.72 -8.49
CA GLY A 18 19.22 0.20 -8.41
C GLY A 18 20.53 -0.41 -8.90
N GLU A 19 21.59 0.39 -8.90
CA GLU A 19 22.93 0.00 -9.37
C GLU A 19 23.99 0.48 -8.35
N PRO A 20 24.80 -0.43 -7.76
CA PRO A 20 24.69 -1.89 -7.87
C PRO A 20 23.36 -2.39 -7.29
N ARG A 21 22.79 -3.41 -7.94
CA ARG A 21 21.51 -3.98 -7.50
C ARG A 21 21.72 -4.77 -6.20
N PRO A 22 21.01 -4.47 -5.11
CA PRO A 22 21.08 -5.25 -3.88
C PRO A 22 20.43 -6.63 -4.08
N ASP A 23 20.74 -7.57 -3.18
CA ASP A 23 20.14 -8.92 -3.19
C ASP A 23 18.68 -8.92 -2.72
N ASP A 24 18.32 -7.96 -1.87
CA ASP A 24 17.01 -7.85 -1.22
C ASP A 24 16.42 -6.43 -1.32
N ASN A 25 15.12 -6.36 -1.00
CA ASN A 25 14.38 -5.11 -0.85
C ASN A 25 13.53 -5.24 0.39
N ARG A 26 13.76 -4.37 1.37
CA ARG A 26 13.14 -4.45 2.69
C ARG A 26 11.63 -4.37 2.66
N SER A 27 11.07 -3.70 1.65
CA SER A 27 9.62 -3.66 1.49
C SER A 27 9.04 -5.06 1.27
N TRP A 28 9.66 -5.86 0.39
CA TRP A 28 9.26 -7.25 0.18
C TRP A 28 9.63 -8.14 1.35
N GLU A 29 10.85 -8.02 1.88
CA GLU A 29 11.33 -8.84 2.99
C GLU A 29 10.47 -8.69 4.25
N ALA A 30 9.94 -7.49 4.50
CA ALA A 30 8.98 -7.27 5.58
C ALA A 30 7.61 -7.90 5.27
N VAL A 31 6.99 -7.56 4.13
CA VAL A 31 5.60 -8.00 3.88
C VAL A 31 5.48 -9.49 3.59
N ARG A 32 6.52 -10.16 3.08
CA ARG A 32 6.48 -11.62 2.86
C ARG A 32 6.29 -12.41 4.15
N LEU A 33 6.66 -11.84 5.31
CA LEU A 33 6.42 -12.44 6.63
C LEU A 33 4.93 -12.49 6.99
N LEU A 34 4.08 -11.72 6.30
CA LEU A 34 2.63 -11.70 6.48
C LEU A 34 1.90 -12.65 5.52
N ALA A 35 2.60 -13.32 4.60
CA ALA A 35 1.99 -14.12 3.54
C ALA A 35 1.20 -15.31 4.13
N GLY A 36 -0.12 -15.34 3.87
CA GLY A 36 -1.01 -16.38 4.40
C GLY A 36 -1.35 -16.21 5.89
N GLU A 37 -0.86 -15.17 6.54
CA GLU A 37 -1.24 -14.83 7.92
C GLU A 37 -2.69 -14.35 7.96
N THR A 38 -3.41 -14.73 9.02
CA THR A 38 -4.68 -14.09 9.40
C THR A 38 -4.46 -13.23 10.64
N ILE A 39 -4.46 -11.92 10.45
CA ILE A 39 -4.23 -10.95 11.52
C ILE A 39 -5.53 -10.73 12.29
N ALA A 40 -5.52 -10.99 13.60
CA ALA A 40 -6.66 -10.72 14.46
C ALA A 40 -6.76 -9.24 14.84
N ALA A 41 -7.94 -8.64 14.64
CA ALA A 41 -8.27 -7.26 14.96
C ALA A 41 -9.61 -7.19 15.72
N GLY A 42 -9.61 -7.66 16.96
CA GLY A 42 -10.85 -7.83 17.74
C GLY A 42 -11.61 -9.08 17.30
N ASP A 43 -12.85 -8.92 16.86
CA ASP A 43 -13.70 -9.98 16.29
C ASP A 43 -13.51 -10.16 14.77
N VAL A 44 -12.63 -9.36 14.16
CA VAL A 44 -12.30 -9.41 12.74
C VAL A 44 -10.99 -10.17 12.52
N GLY A 45 -10.97 -11.11 11.57
CA GLY A 45 -9.76 -11.73 11.05
C GLY A 45 -9.42 -11.16 9.67
N VAL A 46 -8.18 -10.71 9.46
CA VAL A 46 -7.73 -10.16 8.17
C VAL A 46 -6.76 -11.12 7.50
N VAL A 47 -7.17 -11.75 6.41
CA VAL A 47 -6.33 -12.66 5.61
C VAL A 47 -5.42 -11.83 4.69
N CYS A 48 -4.11 -12.02 4.81
CA CYS A 48 -3.11 -11.27 4.05
C CYS A 48 -2.71 -11.98 2.76
N HIS A 49 -2.88 -11.29 1.63
CA HIS A 49 -2.52 -11.74 0.28
C HIS A 49 -1.31 -10.94 -0.18
N CYS A 50 -0.11 -11.53 -0.04
CA CYS A 50 1.15 -10.83 -0.26
C CYS A 50 1.69 -11.06 -1.69
N HIS A 51 2.05 -9.99 -2.38
CA HIS A 51 2.60 -10.04 -3.75
C HIS A 51 3.87 -9.20 -3.89
N ARG A 52 4.90 -9.78 -4.53
CA ARG A 52 6.10 -9.05 -4.91
C ARG A 52 5.88 -8.38 -6.26
N LEU A 53 6.08 -7.08 -6.32
CA LEU A 53 5.95 -6.28 -7.53
C LEU A 53 7.31 -6.00 -8.17
N PRO A 54 7.37 -5.99 -9.51
CA PRO A 54 8.54 -5.51 -10.21
C PRO A 54 8.68 -3.99 -10.10
N VAL A 55 9.91 -3.48 -10.17
CA VAL A 55 10.15 -2.03 -10.21
C VAL A 55 10.06 -1.55 -11.66
N SER A 56 8.88 -1.71 -12.27
CA SER A 56 8.65 -1.38 -13.69
C SER A 56 7.27 -0.79 -13.91
N TYR A 57 7.17 0.32 -14.65
CA TYR A 57 5.90 1.01 -14.88
C TYR A 57 4.94 0.15 -15.70
N GLY A 58 5.42 -0.50 -16.76
CA GLY A 58 4.59 -1.37 -17.60
C GLY A 58 4.00 -2.53 -16.80
N ALA A 59 4.85 -3.22 -16.04
CA ALA A 59 4.43 -4.39 -15.28
C ALA A 59 3.47 -4.03 -14.13
N VAL A 60 3.67 -2.93 -13.40
CA VAL A 60 2.71 -2.52 -12.36
C VAL A 60 1.39 -2.00 -12.96
N SER A 61 1.42 -1.39 -14.15
CA SER A 61 0.21 -0.98 -14.88
C SER A 61 -0.68 -2.17 -15.22
N GLU A 62 -0.08 -3.31 -15.57
CA GLU A 62 -0.82 -4.55 -15.81
C GLU A 62 -1.24 -5.24 -14.50
N ALA A 63 -0.37 -5.26 -13.50
CA ALA A 63 -0.57 -5.99 -12.27
C ALA A 63 -1.66 -5.37 -11.39
N MET A 64 -1.69 -4.05 -11.21
CA MET A 64 -2.54 -3.42 -10.19
C MET A 64 -4.05 -3.62 -10.46
N PRO A 65 -4.57 -3.38 -11.67
CA PRO A 65 -5.98 -3.66 -11.97
C PRO A 65 -6.33 -5.15 -11.89
N ARG A 66 -5.36 -6.04 -12.17
CA ARG A 66 -5.57 -7.49 -12.05
C ARG A 66 -5.66 -7.91 -10.58
N LEU A 67 -4.75 -7.42 -9.73
CA LEU A 67 -4.76 -7.68 -8.29
C LEU A 67 -6.06 -7.17 -7.65
N HIS A 68 -6.45 -5.91 -7.88
CA HIS A 68 -7.70 -5.38 -7.32
C HIS A 68 -8.96 -6.14 -7.79
N ARG A 69 -8.92 -6.82 -8.95
CA ARG A 69 -10.02 -7.66 -9.44
C ARG A 69 -9.98 -9.10 -8.93
N SER A 70 -8.84 -9.59 -8.45
CA SER A 70 -8.69 -10.99 -8.04
C SER A 70 -9.33 -11.32 -6.69
N GLY A 71 -9.70 -10.31 -5.90
CA GLY A 71 -10.33 -10.50 -4.59
C GLY A 71 -11.23 -9.33 -4.22
N ASP A 72 -12.02 -9.53 -3.17
CA ASP A 72 -12.78 -8.46 -2.50
C ASP A 72 -11.97 -7.97 -1.30
N PHE A 73 -11.00 -7.10 -1.59
CA PHE A 73 -10.11 -6.55 -0.56
C PHE A 73 -10.80 -5.43 0.18
N GLY A 74 -10.80 -5.50 1.52
CA GLY A 74 -11.17 -4.38 2.37
C GLY A 74 -10.00 -3.43 2.65
N ILE A 75 -8.78 -3.91 2.48
CA ILE A 75 -7.54 -3.16 2.76
C ILE A 75 -6.55 -3.43 1.61
N ALA A 76 -5.83 -2.40 1.17
CA ALA A 76 -4.70 -2.52 0.26
C ALA A 76 -3.50 -1.74 0.83
N ILE A 77 -2.44 -2.46 1.22
CA ILE A 77 -1.19 -1.88 1.73
C ILE A 77 -0.07 -2.14 0.73
N HIS A 78 0.57 -1.08 0.26
CA HIS A 78 1.72 -1.18 -0.63
C HIS A 78 2.95 -0.66 0.10
N CYS A 79 4.00 -1.46 0.20
CA CYS A 79 5.26 -1.08 0.81
C CYS A 79 6.33 -0.86 -0.26
N GLY A 80 7.17 0.15 -0.08
CA GLY A 80 8.34 0.40 -0.92
C GLY A 80 9.50 0.93 -0.09
N GLU A 81 10.74 0.79 -0.57
CA GLU A 81 11.88 1.43 0.08
C GLU A 81 11.89 2.94 -0.22
N GLY A 82 11.97 3.74 0.84
CA GLY A 82 12.04 5.20 0.77
C GLY A 82 13.37 5.74 1.29
N SER A 83 13.35 6.96 1.83
CA SER A 83 14.53 7.54 2.48
C SER A 83 14.77 6.95 3.86
N SER A 84 16.01 6.98 4.34
CA SER A 84 16.38 6.52 5.69
C SER A 84 15.65 7.26 6.83
N GLY A 85 15.69 6.65 8.01
CA GLY A 85 15.40 7.29 9.30
C GLY A 85 13.97 7.11 9.82
N ALA A 86 12.97 6.83 8.97
CA ALA A 86 11.60 6.61 9.41
C ALA A 86 10.77 5.80 8.42
N VAL A 87 9.81 5.04 8.96
CA VAL A 87 8.67 4.55 8.18
C VAL A 87 7.72 5.72 7.92
N ARG A 88 7.26 5.88 6.67
CA ARG A 88 6.39 6.98 6.24
C ARG A 88 5.07 6.45 5.70
N LEU A 89 3.98 6.99 6.22
CA LEU A 89 2.62 6.78 5.72
C LEU A 89 2.35 7.84 4.64
N GLU A 90 2.23 7.42 3.39
CA GLU A 90 1.98 8.34 2.29
C GLU A 90 0.52 8.75 2.27
N ARG A 91 0.25 10.06 2.23
CA ARG A 91 -1.12 10.59 2.16
C ARG A 91 -1.61 10.75 0.73
N LEU A 92 -0.70 10.97 -0.21
CA LEU A 92 -0.98 11.47 -1.55
C LEU A 92 -0.17 10.70 -2.59
N ALA A 93 -0.79 10.44 -3.75
CA ALA A 93 -0.14 9.93 -4.94
C ALA A 93 -0.37 10.88 -6.12
N HIS A 94 0.58 10.94 -7.05
CA HIS A 94 0.49 11.80 -8.22
C HIS A 94 0.17 10.99 -9.47
N ARG A 95 -0.42 11.63 -10.47
CA ARG A 95 -0.70 11.01 -11.77
C ARG A 95 0.44 11.21 -12.77
N ALA A 96 1.29 12.20 -12.55
CA ALA A 96 2.25 12.68 -13.53
C ALA A 96 3.58 13.09 -12.89
N GLY A 97 4.57 13.39 -13.73
CA GLY A 97 5.90 13.83 -13.30
C GLY A 97 6.92 12.70 -13.17
N TYR A 98 6.64 11.54 -13.76
CA TYR A 98 7.57 10.41 -13.78
C TYR A 98 8.65 10.63 -14.83
N VAL A 99 9.85 10.96 -14.36
CA VAL A 99 11.03 11.22 -15.23
C VAL A 99 12.15 10.21 -15.04
N ARG A 100 12.07 9.39 -13.99
CA ARG A 100 13.06 8.36 -13.66
C ARG A 100 12.62 7.01 -14.23
N PRO A 101 13.44 6.36 -15.09
CA PRO A 101 13.12 5.04 -15.61
C PRO A 101 13.04 3.95 -14.53
N GLY A 102 12.15 2.99 -14.74
CA GLY A 102 12.10 1.74 -13.98
C GLY A 102 13.30 0.82 -14.28
N ASP A 103 13.26 -0.39 -13.73
CA ASP A 103 14.36 -1.37 -13.78
C ASP A 103 14.44 -2.12 -15.13
N GLN A 104 13.48 -1.91 -16.06
CA GLN A 104 13.53 -2.47 -17.42
C GLN A 104 14.34 -1.62 -18.42
N GLY A 105 15.18 -0.72 -17.90
CA GLY A 105 16.10 0.09 -18.68
C GLY A 105 15.58 1.49 -19.05
N PRO A 106 16.33 2.26 -19.86
CA PRO A 106 16.07 3.69 -20.07
C PRO A 106 14.72 4.05 -20.68
N LEU A 107 14.05 3.08 -21.32
CA LEU A 107 12.73 3.25 -21.94
C LEU A 107 11.57 2.87 -21.03
N ASP A 108 11.84 2.37 -19.81
CA ASP A 108 10.81 2.06 -18.82
C ASP A 108 10.31 3.35 -18.17
N LEU A 109 9.57 4.14 -18.95
CA LEU A 109 8.90 5.36 -18.53
C LEU A 109 7.45 5.29 -18.98
N PRO A 110 6.49 5.77 -18.19
CA PRO A 110 5.11 5.80 -18.63
C PRO A 110 4.94 6.88 -19.73
N PRO A 111 4.04 6.69 -20.71
CA PRO A 111 3.84 7.63 -21.80
C PRO A 111 3.59 9.06 -21.30
N GLY A 112 4.39 10.02 -21.76
CA GLY A 112 4.33 11.42 -21.33
C GLY A 112 4.69 11.65 -19.86
N GLY A 113 5.27 10.67 -19.17
CA GLY A 113 5.54 10.75 -17.73
C GLY A 113 4.28 10.73 -16.88
N ARG A 114 3.20 10.05 -17.33
CA ARG A 114 1.88 10.03 -16.69
C ARG A 114 1.25 8.65 -16.66
N VAL A 115 0.42 8.37 -15.65
CA VAL A 115 -0.40 7.15 -15.60
C VAL A 115 -1.44 7.16 -16.74
N PRO A 116 -1.38 6.20 -17.69
CA PRO A 116 -2.32 6.11 -18.81
C PRO A 116 -3.63 5.43 -18.39
N GLY A 117 -4.74 5.77 -19.06
CA GLY A 117 -6.03 5.08 -18.88
C GLY A 117 -6.86 5.54 -17.68
N TYR A 118 -6.38 6.51 -16.89
CA TYR A 118 -7.08 7.10 -15.75
C TYR A 118 -7.39 8.58 -15.98
N ASP A 119 -7.76 8.95 -17.21
CA ASP A 119 -8.03 10.33 -17.64
C ASP A 119 -9.11 11.07 -16.86
N SER A 120 -10.05 10.34 -16.29
CA SER A 120 -11.12 10.87 -15.45
C SER A 120 -10.72 11.06 -13.98
N ALA A 121 -9.58 10.52 -13.53
CA ALA A 121 -9.05 10.73 -12.19
C ALA A 121 -8.33 12.08 -12.10
N ALA A 122 -8.37 12.69 -10.91
CA ALA A 122 -7.61 13.89 -10.61
C ALA A 122 -6.09 13.63 -10.78
N ASP A 123 -5.32 14.70 -11.00
CA ASP A 123 -3.86 14.60 -11.11
C ASP A 123 -3.18 14.21 -9.77
N GLU A 124 -3.91 14.34 -8.67
CA GLU A 124 -3.49 13.97 -7.32
C GLU A 124 -4.63 13.21 -6.63
N LEU A 125 -4.32 12.05 -6.05
CA LEU A 125 -5.26 11.25 -5.28
C LEU A 125 -4.81 11.15 -3.84
N VAL A 126 -5.70 11.52 -2.93
CA VAL A 126 -5.50 11.48 -1.47
C VAL A 126 -6.17 10.22 -0.92
N THR A 127 -5.49 9.49 -0.03
CA THR A 127 -6.13 8.37 0.68
C THR A 127 -7.27 8.84 1.58
N ASP A 128 -8.29 7.99 1.70
CA ASP A 128 -9.37 8.15 2.65
C ASP A 128 -9.03 7.60 4.05
N VAL A 129 -7.84 7.00 4.21
CA VAL A 129 -7.27 6.66 5.50
C VAL A 129 -6.92 7.95 6.25
N ASP A 130 -7.44 8.09 7.47
CA ASP A 130 -6.98 9.12 8.41
C ASP A 130 -5.57 8.78 8.91
N VAL A 131 -4.56 9.15 8.11
CA VAL A 131 -3.14 8.86 8.38
C VAL A 131 -2.65 9.52 9.67
N ASP A 132 -3.28 10.61 10.11
CA ASP A 132 -2.92 11.27 11.39
C ASP A 132 -3.42 10.45 12.58
N SER A 133 -4.66 9.95 12.52
CA SER A 133 -5.19 9.02 13.52
C SER A 133 -4.44 7.70 13.51
N LEU A 134 -4.10 7.18 12.33
CA LEU A 134 -3.28 5.97 12.20
C LEU A 134 -1.90 6.17 12.84
N ARG A 135 -1.22 7.28 12.55
CA ARG A 135 0.08 7.61 13.18
C ARG A 135 -0.03 7.70 14.69
N ARG A 136 -1.08 8.34 15.23
CA ARG A 136 -1.31 8.39 16.69
C ARG A 136 -1.52 7.00 17.29
N ALA A 137 -2.29 6.13 16.61
CA ALA A 137 -2.51 4.76 17.04
C ALA A 137 -1.21 3.94 17.05
N LEU A 138 -0.37 4.10 16.02
CA LEU A 138 0.95 3.48 15.93
C LEU A 138 1.90 3.98 17.03
N ALA A 139 1.90 5.29 17.31
CA ALA A 139 2.69 5.87 18.39
C ALA A 139 2.32 5.26 19.77
N ALA A 140 1.03 5.05 20.02
CA ALA A 140 0.55 4.36 21.23
C ALA A 140 0.95 2.87 21.30
N LYS A 141 1.44 2.30 20.20
CA LYS A 141 1.98 0.94 20.06
C LYS A 141 3.51 0.89 19.98
N CYS A 142 4.18 1.91 20.52
CA CYS A 142 5.64 2.05 20.53
C CYS A 142 6.28 2.39 19.17
N TRP A 143 5.49 2.73 18.15
CA TRP A 143 5.97 3.13 16.82
C TRP A 143 5.95 4.65 16.64
N ALA A 144 6.43 5.39 17.64
CA ALA A 144 6.34 6.86 17.67
C ALA A 144 7.16 7.58 16.57
N ALA A 145 8.14 6.89 15.98
CA ALA A 145 8.98 7.42 14.91
C ALA A 145 8.33 7.30 13.51
N VAL A 146 7.16 6.68 13.39
CA VAL A 146 6.39 6.67 12.13
C VAL A 146 5.93 8.09 11.78
N GLN A 147 6.13 8.50 10.54
CA GLN A 147 5.81 9.83 10.04
C GLN A 147 4.72 9.79 8.97
N VAL A 148 4.07 10.92 8.73
CA VAL A 148 3.21 11.11 7.55
C VAL A 148 4.04 11.82 6.48
N SER A 149 3.88 11.40 5.24
CA SER A 149 4.48 12.02 4.06
C SER A 149 3.39 12.47 3.09
N MET A 150 3.68 13.56 2.37
CA MET A 150 2.80 14.16 1.35
C MET A 150 3.31 13.92 -0.08
N ASP A 151 4.43 13.21 -0.23
CA ASP A 151 5.04 12.96 -1.53
C ASP A 151 5.75 11.61 -1.53
N ALA A 152 5.22 10.66 -2.31
CA ALA A 152 5.77 9.33 -2.48
C ALA A 152 6.94 9.28 -3.51
N GLY A 153 7.45 10.43 -3.96
CA GLY A 153 8.73 10.55 -4.66
C GLY A 153 8.70 10.36 -6.18
N ARG A 154 7.50 10.36 -6.79
CA ARG A 154 7.27 10.31 -8.27
C ARG A 154 8.15 9.29 -9.00
N TYR A 155 8.21 8.09 -8.42
CA TYR A 155 8.81 6.89 -9.03
C TYR A 155 7.78 5.76 -9.08
N VAL A 156 8.21 4.51 -9.27
CA VAL A 156 7.32 3.34 -9.37
C VAL A 156 6.47 3.16 -8.09
N CYS A 157 6.96 3.56 -6.91
CA CYS A 157 6.18 3.58 -5.66
C CYS A 157 4.92 4.47 -5.78
N ASP A 158 5.11 5.77 -6.07
CA ASP A 158 4.04 6.74 -6.26
C ASP A 158 3.08 6.34 -7.39
N TYR A 159 3.62 5.83 -8.50
CA TYR A 159 2.83 5.31 -9.62
C TYR A 159 1.93 4.14 -9.23
N THR A 160 2.48 3.18 -8.50
CA THR A 160 1.74 2.03 -7.94
C THR A 160 0.67 2.50 -6.98
N TYR A 161 0.99 3.48 -6.13
CA TYR A 161 0.03 4.04 -5.18
C TYR A 161 -1.14 4.72 -5.88
N PHE A 162 -0.86 5.54 -6.90
CA PHE A 162 -1.88 6.19 -7.71
C PHE A 162 -2.81 5.16 -8.36
N LEU A 163 -2.24 4.13 -9.01
CA LEU A 163 -3.03 3.05 -9.62
C LEU A 163 -3.94 2.36 -8.61
N SER A 164 -3.44 2.05 -7.42
CA SER A 164 -4.24 1.38 -6.38
C SER A 164 -5.36 2.27 -5.84
N LEU A 165 -5.11 3.56 -5.59
CA LEU A 165 -6.15 4.52 -5.19
C LEU A 165 -7.22 4.64 -6.27
N ALA A 166 -6.81 4.76 -7.53
CA ALA A 166 -7.72 4.85 -8.66
C ALA A 166 -8.56 3.58 -8.84
N GLU A 167 -7.94 2.40 -8.73
CA GLU A 167 -8.68 1.12 -8.76
C GLU A 167 -9.63 0.97 -7.57
N GLY A 168 -9.21 1.35 -6.37
CA GLY A 168 -10.04 1.37 -5.16
C GLY A 168 -11.30 2.22 -5.35
N ALA A 169 -11.17 3.40 -5.96
CA ALA A 169 -12.31 4.27 -6.26
C ALA A 169 -13.31 3.67 -7.26
N LEU A 170 -12.94 2.62 -8.00
CA LEU A 170 -13.83 1.91 -8.93
C LEU A 170 -14.62 0.77 -8.26
N TYR A 171 -14.34 0.42 -7.00
CA TYR A 171 -15.04 -0.67 -6.30
C TYR A 171 -16.56 -0.46 -6.18
N PRO A 172 -17.06 0.75 -5.83
CA PRO A 172 -18.49 1.01 -5.79
C PRO A 172 -19.21 0.73 -7.12
N ARG A 173 -18.56 1.01 -8.26
CA ARG A 173 -19.09 0.71 -9.61
C ARG A 173 -19.21 -0.79 -9.88
N ARG A 174 -18.53 -1.61 -9.09
CA ARG A 174 -18.53 -3.08 -9.13
C ARG A 174 -19.40 -3.67 -8.01
N GLY A 175 -20.16 -2.84 -7.28
CA GLY A 175 -21.02 -3.26 -6.16
C GLY A 175 -20.24 -3.65 -4.91
N ARG A 176 -19.03 -3.12 -4.73
CA ARG A 176 -18.13 -3.43 -3.59
C ARG A 176 -17.80 -2.17 -2.80
N VAL A 177 -17.50 -2.36 -1.52
CA VAL A 177 -17.01 -1.29 -0.65
C VAL A 177 -15.58 -0.93 -1.05
N ALA A 178 -15.27 0.36 -1.18
CA ALA A 178 -13.91 0.79 -1.49
C ALA A 178 -12.93 0.35 -0.38
N PRO A 179 -11.75 -0.21 -0.74
CA PRO A 179 -10.75 -0.60 0.23
C PRO A 179 -10.11 0.64 0.87
N ALA A 180 -9.63 0.49 2.11
CA ALA A 180 -8.66 1.42 2.66
C ALA A 180 -7.32 1.21 1.94
N VAL A 181 -6.88 2.19 1.14
CA VAL A 181 -5.64 2.10 0.34
C VAL A 181 -4.55 2.98 0.95
N LEU A 182 -3.39 2.40 1.25
CA LEU A 182 -2.26 3.14 1.83
C LEU A 182 -0.93 2.66 1.24
N PHE A 183 -0.05 3.60 0.94
CA PHE A 183 1.36 3.30 0.67
C PHE A 183 2.22 3.61 1.90
N VAL A 184 3.18 2.73 2.17
CA VAL A 184 4.07 2.80 3.33
C VAL A 184 5.51 2.71 2.84
N HIS A 185 6.24 3.82 2.91
CA HIS A 185 7.68 3.75 2.67
C HIS A 185 8.38 3.21 3.92
N VAL A 186 9.15 2.14 3.75
CA VAL A 186 10.07 1.63 4.76
C VAL A 186 11.47 2.15 4.48
N PRO A 187 12.28 2.42 5.52
CA PRO A 187 13.65 2.84 5.31
C PRO A 187 14.55 1.69 4.82
N PRO A 188 15.60 1.97 4.04
CA PRO A 188 16.57 0.97 3.59
C PRO A 188 17.40 0.43 4.77
N GLN A 189 18.18 -0.63 4.56
CA GLN A 189 18.88 -1.34 5.64
C GLN A 189 20.02 -0.51 6.25
N ALA A 190 20.75 0.21 5.41
CA ALA A 190 21.96 0.89 5.82
C ALA A 190 21.67 2.03 6.81
N GLY A 191 22.11 1.86 8.06
CA GLY A 191 22.04 2.88 9.10
C GLY A 191 20.66 3.05 9.75
N ASP A 192 19.76 2.09 9.55
CA ASP A 192 18.37 2.17 10.02
C ASP A 192 18.10 1.23 11.22
N PRO A 193 17.27 1.64 12.22
CA PRO A 193 17.11 0.89 13.46
C PRO A 193 16.07 -0.25 13.38
N TYR A 194 15.35 -0.39 12.28
CA TYR A 194 14.32 -1.43 12.16
C TYR A 194 14.94 -2.73 11.66
N SER A 195 14.43 -3.86 12.13
CA SER A 195 14.55 -5.17 11.47
C SER A 195 13.34 -5.43 10.59
N GLU A 196 13.44 -6.38 9.65
CA GLU A 196 12.35 -6.79 8.77
C GLU A 196 11.13 -7.25 9.58
N SER A 197 11.35 -7.92 10.72
CA SER A 197 10.29 -8.31 11.65
C SER A 197 9.61 -7.12 12.31
N GLN A 198 10.35 -6.05 12.63
CA GLN A 198 9.74 -4.81 13.16
C GLN A 198 8.95 -4.08 12.09
N LEU A 199 9.46 -4.01 10.85
CA LEU A 199 8.72 -3.45 9.72
C LEU A 199 7.43 -4.23 9.46
N ALA A 200 7.50 -5.57 9.49
CA ALA A 200 6.33 -6.44 9.39
C ALA A 200 5.32 -6.21 10.53
N GLU A 201 5.77 -6.00 11.77
CA GLU A 201 4.88 -5.67 12.89
C GLU A 201 4.23 -4.29 12.72
N ILE A 202 4.94 -3.29 12.19
CA ILE A 202 4.34 -1.99 11.86
C ILE A 202 3.22 -2.17 10.83
N VAL A 203 3.46 -2.92 9.75
CA VAL A 203 2.43 -3.21 8.73
C VAL A 203 1.26 -4.00 9.34
N ARG A 204 1.54 -4.96 10.22
CA ARG A 204 0.52 -5.72 10.94
C ARG A 204 -0.35 -4.81 11.82
N GLU A 205 0.24 -3.87 12.54
CA GLU A 205 -0.50 -2.89 13.34
C GLU A 205 -1.33 -1.93 12.48
N ILE A 206 -0.81 -1.51 11.32
CA ILE A 206 -1.58 -0.73 10.34
C ILE A 206 -2.84 -1.50 9.93
N ILE A 207 -2.69 -2.78 9.53
CA ILE A 207 -3.81 -3.63 9.15
C ILE A 207 -4.82 -3.77 10.29
N ARG A 208 -4.38 -3.99 11.54
CA ARG A 208 -5.28 -4.08 12.70
C ARG A 208 -6.08 -2.81 12.92
N VAL A 209 -5.46 -1.64 12.78
CA VAL A 209 -6.14 -0.35 12.96
C VAL A 209 -7.16 -0.13 11.84
N LEU A 210 -6.77 -0.37 10.59
CA LEU A 210 -7.64 -0.18 9.42
C LEU A 210 -8.82 -1.16 9.37
N ALA A 211 -8.63 -2.40 9.86
CA ALA A 211 -9.71 -3.39 9.93
C ALA A 211 -10.90 -2.88 10.73
N ARG A 212 -10.65 -2.21 11.86
CA ARG A 212 -11.72 -1.68 12.74
C ARG A 212 -12.56 -0.61 12.02
N THR A 213 -11.92 0.29 11.29
CA THR A 213 -12.61 1.33 10.52
C THR A 213 -13.31 0.76 9.29
N GLN A 214 -12.71 -0.25 8.65
CA GLN A 214 -13.25 -0.84 7.43
C GLN A 214 -14.49 -1.70 7.70
N THR A 215 -14.52 -2.46 8.80
CA THR A 215 -15.73 -3.21 9.18
C THR A 215 -16.92 -2.29 9.43
N GLN A 216 -16.72 -1.12 10.05
CA GLN A 216 -17.77 -0.13 10.24
C GLN A 216 -18.29 0.43 8.90
N ARG A 217 -17.40 0.64 7.92
CA ARG A 217 -17.78 1.05 6.56
C ARG A 217 -18.58 -0.03 5.84
N GLN A 218 -18.15 -1.28 5.91
CA GLN A 218 -18.89 -2.39 5.29
C GLN A 218 -20.30 -2.56 5.88
N GLN A 219 -20.43 -2.47 7.21
CA GLN A 219 -21.74 -2.52 7.86
C GLN A 219 -22.66 -1.38 7.39
N ARG A 220 -22.13 -0.17 7.27
CA ARG A 220 -22.89 1.00 6.78
C ARG A 220 -23.32 0.84 5.33
N TRP A 221 -22.42 0.38 4.47
CA TRP A 221 -22.71 0.10 3.06
C TRP A 221 -23.83 -0.95 2.92
N CYS A 222 -23.79 -2.03 3.70
CA CYS A 222 -24.86 -3.04 3.68
C CYS A 222 -26.23 -2.49 4.10
N LEU A 223 -26.27 -1.45 4.93
CA LEU A 223 -27.52 -0.84 5.40
C LEU A 223 -28.05 0.25 4.46
N THR A 224 -27.16 0.98 3.78
CA THR A 224 -27.51 2.22 3.07
C THR A 224 -27.24 2.18 1.56
N GLY A 225 -26.38 1.28 1.09
CA GLY A 225 -25.88 1.28 -0.29
C GLY A 225 -24.93 2.43 -0.61
N GLU A 226 -24.54 3.22 0.41
CA GLU A 226 -23.67 4.40 0.34
C GLU A 226 -22.46 4.27 1.29
#